data_AF-A0A426XZQ8-F1
#
_entry.id   AF-A0A426XZQ8-F1
#
_cell.length_a   1.000
_cell.length_b   1.000
_cell.length_c   1.000
_cell.angle_alpha   90.00
_cell.angle_beta   90.00
_cell.angle_gamma   90.00
#
_symmetry.space_group_name_H-M   'P 1'
#
loop_
_entity.id
_entity.type
_entity.pdbx_description
1 polymer ?
#
loop_
_entity_poly.entity_id
_entity_poly.type
_entity_poly.pdbx_seq_one_letter_code
_entity_poly.pdbx_strand_id
1 'polypeptide(L)'
;MWFMVGTWLFAPFLFNPSGFEWQKIVDDWTDWSKWISNRGGIGVSPEKSWESWWDKEQEHLKYSGTRGIITEIVLALRFFIYQYGLVYHLNMTKKTKSFLIAQACKPLVKRVGLWSSVRALARGYEIMMGLLLFTPIAFLAWFPFVSEFQTRMLFNQAFSRGLQISRILGGHKKDRSSKNKE
;
A
#
# COMPACT_ATOMS: atom_id res chain seq x y z
N MET A 1 9.04 12.56 12.35
CA MET A 1 8.53 12.17 11.02
C MET A 1 8.81 10.70 10.72
N TRP A 2 10.06 10.27 10.58
CA TRP A 2 10.40 8.88 10.21
C TRP A 2 9.92 7.79 11.17
N PHE A 3 9.92 8.04 12.48
CA PHE A 3 9.36 7.12 13.48
C PHE A 3 7.88 6.82 13.23
N MET A 4 7.06 7.84 12.94
CA MET A 4 5.63 7.69 12.68
C MET A 4 5.37 6.86 11.42
N VAL A 5 6.16 7.06 10.37
CA VAL A 5 6.08 6.27 9.13
C VAL A 5 6.40 4.79 9.42
N GLY A 6 7.43 4.53 10.22
CA GLY A 6 7.74 3.18 10.68
C GLY A 6 6.59 2.55 11.47
N THR A 7 6.04 3.25 12.46
CA THR A 7 4.92 2.75 13.27
C THR A 7 3.69 2.45 12.42
N TRP A 8 3.35 3.28 11.43
CA TRP A 8 2.21 3.06 10.54
C TRP A 8 2.40 1.88 9.58
N LEU A 9 3.62 1.67 9.10
CA LEU A 9 3.94 0.51 8.26
C LEU A 9 3.77 -0.80 9.03
N PHE A 10 4.19 -0.83 10.31
CA PHE A 10 4.16 -2.04 11.15
C PHE A 10 2.86 -2.22 11.96
N ALA A 11 2.01 -1.20 12.05
CA ALA A 11 0.74 -1.25 12.78
C ALA A 11 -0.13 -2.48 12.43
N PRO A 12 -0.42 -2.82 11.16
CA PRO A 12 -1.24 -3.99 10.83
C PRO A 12 -0.62 -5.31 11.30
N PHE A 13 0.71 -5.41 11.36
CA PHE A 13 1.41 -6.61 11.83
C PHE A 13 1.40 -6.71 13.35
N LEU A 14 1.60 -5.60 14.07
CA LEU A 14 1.57 -5.56 15.53
C LEU A 14 0.20 -5.91 16.10
N PHE A 15 -0.88 -5.50 15.43
CA PHE A 15 -2.25 -5.76 15.88
C PHE A 15 -2.85 -7.07 15.36
N ASN A 16 -2.11 -7.84 14.56
CA ASN A 16 -2.53 -9.15 14.09
C ASN A 16 -1.71 -10.25 14.78
N PRO A 17 -2.25 -11.04 15.73
CA PRO A 17 -1.49 -12.02 16.50
C PRO A 17 -0.73 -13.07 15.67
N SER A 18 -1.11 -13.27 14.40
CA SER A 18 -0.41 -14.15 13.44
C SER A 18 0.58 -13.40 12.53
N GLY A 19 0.73 -12.09 12.70
CA GLY A 19 1.46 -11.19 11.80
C GLY A 19 2.97 -11.39 11.80
N PHE A 20 3.53 -12.03 12.83
CA PHE A 20 4.95 -12.42 12.91
C PHE A 20 5.12 -13.94 13.08
N GLU A 21 4.10 -14.73 12.77
CA GLU A 21 4.17 -16.19 12.84
C GLU A 21 4.94 -16.73 11.62
N TRP A 22 6.09 -17.38 11.86
CA TRP A 22 6.98 -17.85 10.79
C TRP A 22 6.27 -18.72 9.76
N GLN A 23 5.46 -19.69 10.20
CA GLN A 23 4.72 -20.56 9.28
C GLN A 23 3.77 -19.78 8.38
N LYS A 24 3.04 -18.80 8.93
CA LYS A 24 2.12 -17.96 8.16
C LYS A 24 2.85 -17.09 7.15
N ILE A 25 4.00 -16.53 7.52
CA ILE A 25 4.81 -15.73 6.61
C ILE A 25 5.35 -16.57 5.46
N VAL A 26 5.78 -17.81 5.73
CA VAL A 26 6.25 -18.74 4.69
C VAL A 26 5.10 -19.15 3.77
N ASP A 27 3.91 -19.41 4.32
CA ASP A 27 2.71 -19.71 3.54
C ASP A 27 2.31 -18.51 2.66
N ASP A 28 2.23 -17.31 3.24
CA ASP A 28 1.89 -16.06 2.55
C ASP A 28 2.90 -15.72 1.45
N TRP A 29 4.20 -15.92 1.71
CA TRP A 29 5.27 -15.77 0.72
C TRP A 29 5.09 -16.75 -0.44
N THR A 30 4.77 -18.01 -0.12
CA THR A 30 4.60 -19.06 -1.12
C THR A 30 3.38 -18.79 -2.00
N ASP A 31 2.27 -18.35 -1.41
CA ASP A 31 1.05 -18.03 -2.15
C ASP A 31 1.20 -16.77 -2.99
N TRP A 32 1.85 -15.74 -2.45
CA TRP A 32 2.22 -14.55 -3.23
C TRP A 32 3.15 -14.89 -4.40
N SER A 33 4.17 -15.72 -4.15
CA SER A 33 5.12 -16.15 -5.18
C SER A 33 4.42 -16.98 -6.27
N LYS A 34 3.45 -17.82 -5.93
CA LYS A 34 2.62 -18.55 -6.91
C LYS A 34 1.75 -17.58 -7.72
N TRP A 35 1.10 -16.63 -7.05
CA TRP A 35 0.23 -15.63 -7.69
C TRP A 35 0.97 -14.73 -8.67
N ILE A 36 2.19 -14.29 -8.31
CA ILE A 36 3.03 -13.44 -9.18
C ILE A 36 3.69 -14.24 -10.31
N SER A 37 3.89 -15.55 -10.15
CA SER A 37 4.51 -16.41 -11.16
C SER A 37 3.51 -16.96 -12.17
N ASN A 38 2.26 -17.23 -11.75
CA ASN A 38 1.22 -17.76 -12.61
C ASN A 38 0.93 -16.80 -13.77
N ARG A 39 1.18 -17.26 -15.00
CA ARG A 39 0.70 -16.58 -16.21
C ARG A 39 -0.82 -16.64 -16.23
N GLY A 40 -1.45 -15.49 -16.46
CA GLY A 40 -2.90 -15.39 -16.57
C GLY A 40 -3.39 -16.05 -17.85
N GLY A 41 -4.70 -16.25 -17.92
CA GLY A 41 -5.37 -16.85 -19.07
C GLY A 41 -6.84 -16.49 -19.07
N ILE A 42 -7.51 -16.70 -20.20
CA ILE A 42 -8.94 -16.44 -20.35
C ILE A 42 -9.71 -17.30 -19.32
N GLY A 43 -10.42 -16.66 -18.39
CA GLY A 43 -11.22 -17.33 -17.35
C GLY A 43 -10.49 -17.62 -16.03
N VAL A 44 -9.23 -17.22 -15.86
CA VAL A 44 -8.53 -17.35 -14.57
C VAL A 44 -8.99 -16.27 -13.60
N SER A 45 -9.41 -16.66 -12.39
CA SER A 45 -9.82 -15.71 -11.34
C SER A 45 -8.71 -14.69 -11.01
N PRO A 46 -9.04 -13.40 -10.81
CA PRO A 46 -8.09 -12.36 -10.38
C PRO A 46 -7.26 -12.74 -9.14
N GLU A 47 -7.84 -13.53 -8.24
CA GLU A 47 -7.20 -13.98 -7.01
C GLU A 47 -6.07 -15.00 -7.24
N LYS A 48 -6.03 -15.63 -8.42
CA LYS A 48 -5.08 -16.72 -8.73
C LYS A 48 -3.89 -16.27 -9.59
N SER A 49 -3.98 -15.13 -10.25
CA SER A 49 -2.92 -14.59 -11.09
C SER A 49 -2.89 -13.07 -11.09
N TRP A 50 -1.70 -12.51 -10.94
CA TRP A 50 -1.44 -11.07 -11.05
C TRP A 50 -1.89 -10.51 -12.41
N GLU A 51 -1.74 -11.26 -13.50
CA GLU A 51 -2.12 -10.79 -14.84
C GLU A 51 -3.63 -10.64 -14.98
N SER A 52 -4.40 -11.61 -14.46
CA SER A 52 -5.86 -11.54 -14.44
C SER A 52 -6.37 -10.41 -13.53
N TRP A 53 -5.72 -10.18 -12.39
CA TRP A 53 -6.02 -9.04 -11.52
C TRP A 53 -5.74 -7.71 -12.22
N TRP A 54 -4.57 -7.57 -12.84
CA TRP A 54 -4.18 -6.36 -13.56
C TRP A 54 -5.15 -6.04 -14.70
N ASP A 55 -5.59 -7.06 -15.45
CA ASP A 55 -6.51 -6.87 -16.57
C ASP A 55 -7.93 -6.48 -16.13
N LYS A 56 -8.40 -7.03 -15.01
CA LYS A 56 -9.66 -6.59 -14.35
C LYS A 56 -9.53 -5.18 -13.79
N GLU A 57 -8.42 -4.88 -13.12
CA GLU A 57 -8.17 -3.56 -12.56
C GLU A 57 -8.09 -2.49 -13.67
N GLN A 58 -7.57 -2.81 -14.85
CA GLN A 58 -7.54 -1.87 -15.99
C GLN A 58 -8.80 -1.90 -16.86
N GLU A 59 -9.78 -2.75 -16.55
CA GLU A 59 -11.03 -2.89 -17.31
C GLU A 59 -11.84 -1.58 -17.29
N HIS A 60 -11.90 -0.90 -16.15
CA HIS A 60 -12.59 0.39 -16.03
C HIS A 60 -12.00 1.46 -16.98
N LEU A 61 -10.70 1.38 -17.29
CA LEU A 61 -10.05 2.28 -18.24
C LEU A 61 -10.33 1.93 -19.71
N LYS A 62 -10.72 0.68 -20.00
CA LYS A 62 -11.14 0.28 -21.36
C LYS A 62 -12.54 0.81 -21.69
N TYR A 63 -13.43 0.88 -20.69
CA TYR A 63 -14.80 1.38 -20.84
C TYR A 63 -14.95 2.88 -20.55
N SER A 64 -13.97 3.50 -19.89
CA SER A 64 -13.89 4.95 -19.72
C SER A 64 -13.58 5.60 -21.08
N GLY A 65 -14.54 6.36 -21.62
CA GLY A 65 -14.37 7.03 -22.91
C GLY A 65 -13.15 7.97 -22.93
N THR A 66 -12.65 8.30 -24.12
CA THR A 66 -11.45 9.13 -24.33
C THR A 66 -11.42 10.41 -23.47
N ARG A 67 -12.59 10.99 -23.18
CA ARG A 67 -12.77 12.16 -22.30
C ARG A 67 -12.47 11.88 -20.83
N GLY A 68 -12.83 10.70 -20.30
CA GLY A 68 -12.55 10.30 -18.91
C GLY A 68 -11.06 10.06 -18.68
N ILE A 69 -10.38 9.41 -19.64
CA ILE A 69 -8.92 9.23 -19.61
C ILE A 69 -8.20 10.58 -19.68
N ILE A 70 -8.67 11.52 -20.51
CA ILE A 70 -8.09 12.88 -20.57
C ILE A 70 -8.30 13.61 -19.24
N THR A 71 -9.49 13.57 -18.65
CA THR A 71 -9.77 14.21 -17.36
C THR A 71 -8.93 13.62 -16.23
N GLU A 72 -8.78 12.30 -16.17
CA GLU A 72 -7.89 11.59 -15.24
C GLU A 72 -6.42 12.00 -15.41
N ILE A 73 -5.95 12.08 -16.65
CA ILE A 73 -4.58 12.55 -16.96
C ILE A 73 -4.41 14.01 -16.52
N VAL A 74 -5.38 14.89 -16.79
CA VAL A 74 -5.34 16.30 -16.37
C VAL A 74 -5.34 16.41 -14.84
N LEU A 75 -6.19 15.65 -14.15
CA LEU A 75 -6.22 15.61 -12.68
C LEU A 75 -4.93 15.04 -12.08
N ALA A 76 -4.33 14.02 -12.68
CA ALA A 76 -3.05 13.48 -12.25
C ALA A 76 -1.90 14.49 -12.49
N LEU A 77 -1.93 15.20 -13.61
CA LEU A 77 -0.98 16.25 -13.97
C LEU A 77 -1.03 17.48 -13.06
N ARG A 78 -2.14 17.72 -12.34
CA ARG A 78 -2.26 18.87 -11.41
C ARG A 78 -1.15 18.90 -10.36
N PHE A 79 -0.79 17.74 -9.83
CA PHE A 79 0.26 17.63 -8.81
C PHE A 79 1.66 17.90 -9.40
N PHE A 80 1.85 17.63 -10.69
CA PHE A 80 3.09 17.94 -11.41
C PHE A 80 3.25 19.43 -11.71
N ILE A 81 2.15 20.17 -11.93
CA ILE A 81 2.19 21.63 -12.08
C ILE A 81 2.64 22.27 -10.77
N TYR A 82 2.14 21.79 -9.63
CA TYR A 82 2.61 22.24 -8.31
C TYR A 82 4.08 21.88 -8.08
N GLN A 83 4.50 20.66 -8.42
CA GLN A 83 5.89 20.23 -8.29
C GLN A 83 6.83 21.04 -9.20
N TYR A 84 6.43 21.30 -10.45
CA TYR A 84 7.18 22.09 -11.42
C TYR A 84 7.26 23.56 -11.00
N GLY A 85 6.14 24.18 -10.60
CA GLY A 85 6.11 25.55 -10.10
C GLY A 85 6.97 25.75 -8.84
N LEU A 86 6.98 24.76 -7.94
CA LEU A 86 7.77 24.78 -6.72
C LEU A 86 9.27 24.54 -6.98
N VAL A 87 9.62 23.68 -7.94
CA VAL A 87 11.01 23.44 -8.39
C VAL A 87 11.56 24.60 -9.23
N TYR A 88 10.73 25.28 -10.02
CA TYR A 88 11.18 26.44 -10.81
C TYR A 88 11.47 27.65 -9.91
N HIS A 89 10.74 27.78 -8.79
CA HIS A 89 11.02 28.81 -7.80
C HIS A 89 12.23 28.48 -6.91
N LEU A 90 12.54 27.19 -6.70
CA LEU A 90 13.69 26.72 -5.93
C LEU A 90 14.76 26.15 -6.87
N ASN A 91 15.61 27.07 -7.34
CA ASN A 91 16.68 26.87 -8.32
C ASN A 91 17.82 25.94 -7.82
N MET A 92 17.53 24.70 -7.41
CA MET A 92 18.54 23.72 -7.02
C MET A 92 18.13 22.28 -7.39
N THR A 93 18.96 21.71 -8.26
CA THR A 93 19.45 20.31 -8.23
C THR A 93 19.15 19.52 -9.50
N LYS A 94 20.17 19.46 -10.37
CA LYS A 94 20.19 18.76 -11.66
C LYS A 94 20.07 17.22 -11.59
N LYS A 95 19.87 16.61 -10.41
CA LYS A 95 19.76 15.13 -10.25
C LYS A 95 18.33 14.56 -10.35
N THR A 96 17.29 15.39 -10.29
CA THR A 96 15.86 14.94 -10.30
C THR A 96 15.22 14.91 -11.69
N LYS A 97 15.93 15.33 -12.74
CA LYS A 97 15.40 15.44 -14.12
C LYS A 97 14.91 14.09 -14.67
N SER A 98 15.59 13.00 -14.35
CA SER A 98 15.32 11.66 -14.93
C SER A 98 13.99 11.05 -14.43
N PHE A 99 13.66 11.26 -13.15
CA PHE A 99 12.44 10.72 -12.54
C PHE A 99 11.17 11.46 -13.04
N LEU A 100 11.29 12.78 -13.21
CA LEU A 100 10.21 13.64 -13.69
C LEU A 100 9.86 13.39 -15.16
N ILE A 101 10.88 13.16 -16.00
CA ILE A 101 10.69 12.77 -17.41
C ILE A 101 9.99 11.41 -17.50
N ALA A 102 10.36 10.45 -16.67
CA ALA A 102 9.75 9.12 -16.64
C ALA A 102 8.25 9.16 -16.25
N GLN A 103 7.86 10.02 -15.30
CA GLN A 103 6.46 10.20 -14.93
C GLN A 103 5.66 10.99 -15.99
N ALA A 104 6.27 12.00 -16.63
CA ALA A 104 5.64 12.80 -17.69
C ALA A 104 5.42 12.02 -19.00
N CYS A 105 6.28 11.04 -19.31
CA CYS A 105 6.10 10.15 -20.47
C CYS A 105 4.99 9.09 -20.27
N LYS A 106 4.49 8.86 -19.04
CA LYS A 106 3.49 7.83 -18.72
C LYS A 106 2.19 7.88 -19.58
N PRO A 107 1.55 9.04 -19.81
CA PRO A 107 0.39 9.14 -20.71
C PRO A 107 0.74 9.00 -22.20
N LEU A 108 1.97 9.37 -22.59
CA LEU A 108 2.47 9.30 -23.97
C LEU A 108 2.79 7.84 -24.37
N VAL A 109 3.36 7.08 -23.44
CA VAL A 109 3.66 5.64 -23.55
C VAL A 109 2.37 4.80 -23.69
N LYS A 110 1.27 5.21 -23.04
CA LYS A 110 -0.06 4.57 -23.21
C LYS A 110 -0.63 4.70 -24.63
N ARG A 111 -0.22 5.72 -25.41
CA ARG A 111 -0.78 6.01 -26.75
C ARG A 111 -0.02 5.33 -27.91
N VAL A 112 1.17 4.79 -27.65
CA VAL A 112 2.13 4.35 -28.70
C VAL A 112 2.32 2.81 -28.77
N GLY A 113 1.61 2.02 -27.96
CA GLY A 113 1.69 0.55 -28.04
C GLY A 113 2.75 -0.11 -27.14
N LEU A 114 3.29 0.63 -26.18
CA LEU A 114 4.23 0.15 -25.15
C LEU A 114 3.52 -0.48 -23.93
N TRP A 115 2.27 -0.92 -24.09
CA TRP A 115 1.45 -1.50 -23.01
C TRP A 115 2.12 -2.72 -22.36
N SER A 116 2.81 -3.53 -23.18
CA SER A 116 3.62 -4.66 -22.72
C SER A 116 4.76 -4.23 -21.79
N SER A 117 5.40 -3.09 -22.08
CA SER A 117 6.49 -2.54 -21.26
C SER A 117 5.96 -1.97 -19.93
N VAL A 118 4.81 -1.28 -19.95
CA VAL A 118 4.17 -0.78 -18.73
C VAL A 118 3.76 -1.94 -17.82
N ARG A 119 3.19 -3.01 -18.39
CA ARG A 119 2.84 -4.22 -17.64
C ARG A 119 4.09 -4.89 -17.03
N ALA A 120 5.18 -4.98 -17.78
CA ALA A 120 6.44 -5.52 -17.27
C ALA A 120 7.01 -4.69 -16.11
N LEU A 121 6.95 -3.37 -16.19
CA LEU A 121 7.39 -2.47 -15.12
C LEU A 121 6.49 -2.54 -13.88
N ALA A 122 5.17 -2.61 -14.07
CA ALA A 122 4.23 -2.77 -12.96
C ALA A 122 4.48 -4.07 -12.20
N ARG A 123 4.69 -5.19 -12.93
CA ARG A 123 5.04 -6.48 -12.32
C ARG A 123 6.38 -6.41 -11.58
N GLY A 124 7.39 -5.74 -12.17
CA GLY A 124 8.69 -5.54 -11.53
C GLY A 124 8.59 -4.72 -10.24
N TYR A 125 7.73 -3.69 -10.22
CA TYR A 125 7.45 -2.90 -9.01
C TYR A 125 6.77 -3.74 -7.93
N GLU A 126 5.76 -4.53 -8.27
CA GLU A 126 5.07 -5.43 -7.32
C GLU A 126 6.02 -6.48 -6.73
N ILE A 127 6.91 -7.04 -7.55
CA ILE A 127 7.97 -7.95 -7.09
C ILE A 127 8.92 -7.24 -6.12
N MET A 128 9.38 -6.04 -6.46
CA MET A 128 10.28 -5.26 -5.62
C MET A 128 9.62 -4.86 -4.30
N MET A 129 8.36 -4.43 -4.32
CA MET A 129 7.60 -4.07 -3.13
C MET A 129 7.30 -5.28 -2.26
N GLY A 130 6.92 -6.41 -2.86
CA GLY A 130 6.75 -7.68 -2.15
C GLY A 130 8.03 -8.08 -1.42
N LEU A 131 9.16 -8.11 -2.12
CA LEU A 131 10.47 -8.40 -1.52
C LEU A 131 10.83 -7.41 -0.40
N LEU A 132 10.61 -6.11 -0.61
CA LEU A 132 10.90 -5.07 0.37
C LEU A 132 10.04 -5.22 1.63
N LEU A 133 8.80 -5.67 1.52
CA LEU A 133 7.90 -5.91 2.66
C LEU A 133 8.22 -7.23 3.35
N PHE A 134 8.33 -8.34 2.61
CA PHE A 134 8.55 -9.67 3.17
C PHE A 134 9.93 -9.83 3.84
N THR A 135 10.98 -9.18 3.33
CA THR A 135 12.34 -9.30 3.88
C THR A 135 12.46 -8.85 5.34
N PRO A 136 12.07 -7.61 5.73
CA PRO A 136 12.13 -7.18 7.12
C PRO A 136 11.15 -7.94 8.01
N ILE A 137 9.98 -8.33 7.50
CA ILE A 137 8.99 -9.09 8.28
C ILE A 137 9.53 -10.49 8.60
N ALA A 138 10.10 -11.19 7.61
CA ALA A 138 10.70 -12.51 7.79
C ALA A 138 11.89 -12.46 8.75
N PHE A 139 12.74 -11.42 8.65
CA PHE A 139 13.85 -11.22 9.58
C PHE A 139 13.37 -10.99 11.02
N LEU A 140 12.30 -10.20 11.21
CA LEU A 140 11.72 -9.97 12.53
C LEU A 140 11.04 -11.22 13.10
N ALA A 141 10.31 -11.97 12.26
CA ALA A 141 9.63 -13.20 12.65
C ALA A 141 10.57 -14.36 13.01
N TRP A 142 11.82 -14.33 12.51
CA TRP A 142 12.86 -15.28 12.91
C TRP A 142 13.21 -15.19 14.41
N PHE A 143 13.03 -14.02 15.03
CA PHE A 143 13.31 -13.86 16.45
C PHE A 143 12.12 -14.34 17.32
N PRO A 144 12.31 -15.32 18.21
CA PRO A 144 11.24 -15.86 19.05
C PRO A 144 10.67 -14.83 20.04
N PHE A 145 11.42 -13.77 20.34
CA PHE A 145 11.00 -12.69 21.22
C PHE A 145 9.86 -11.81 20.63
N VAL A 146 9.76 -11.70 19.30
CA VAL A 146 8.81 -10.78 18.66
C VAL A 146 7.37 -11.24 18.84
N SER A 147 7.11 -12.55 18.69
CA SER A 147 5.78 -13.12 18.94
C SER A 147 5.39 -13.02 20.41
N GLU A 148 6.32 -13.25 21.34
CA GLU A 148 6.08 -13.06 22.77
C GLU A 148 5.76 -11.62 23.14
N PHE A 149 6.51 -10.65 22.60
CA PHE A 149 6.23 -9.22 22.83
C PHE A 149 4.85 -8.86 22.28
N GLN A 150 4.50 -9.39 21.12
CA GLN A 150 3.21 -9.14 20.48
C GLN A 150 2.03 -9.70 21.30
N THR A 151 2.10 -10.97 21.71
CA THR A 151 1.04 -11.60 22.52
C THR A 151 0.92 -10.94 23.89
N ARG A 152 2.05 -10.55 24.51
CA ARG A 152 2.05 -9.76 25.75
C ARG A 152 1.49 -8.36 25.52
N MET A 153 1.73 -7.71 24.40
CA MET A 153 1.14 -6.40 24.14
C MET A 153 -0.39 -6.48 23.96
N LEU A 154 -0.85 -7.46 23.17
CA LEU A 154 -2.27 -7.61 22.80
C LEU A 154 -3.14 -8.20 23.93
N PHE A 155 -2.60 -9.14 24.70
CA PHE A 155 -3.39 -9.94 25.66
C PHE A 155 -2.96 -9.75 27.12
N ASN A 156 -1.98 -8.89 27.42
CA ASN A 156 -1.68 -8.58 28.81
C ASN A 156 -2.87 -7.85 29.47
N GLN A 157 -3.19 -8.29 30.67
CA GLN A 157 -4.29 -7.82 31.51
C GLN A 157 -4.28 -6.30 31.72
N ALA A 158 -3.10 -5.66 31.66
CA ALA A 158 -2.93 -4.21 31.74
C ALA A 158 -3.47 -3.44 30.51
N PHE A 159 -3.31 -3.97 29.29
CA PHE A 159 -3.74 -3.30 28.05
C PHE A 159 -5.25 -3.45 27.84
N SER A 160 -5.81 -4.64 28.10
CA SER A 160 -7.26 -4.89 28.06
C SER A 160 -8.04 -4.02 29.05
N ARG A 161 -7.50 -3.82 30.27
CA ARG A 161 -8.09 -2.90 31.25
C ARG A 161 -8.00 -1.44 30.78
N GLY A 162 -6.87 -1.01 30.21
CA GLY A 162 -6.70 0.36 29.68
C GLY A 162 -7.67 0.70 28.53
N LEU A 163 -7.89 -0.24 27.59
CA LEU A 163 -8.86 -0.10 26.50
C LEU A 163 -10.32 -0.10 26.97
N GLN A 164 -10.66 -0.90 27.98
CA GLN A 164 -11.99 -0.87 28.57
C GLN A 164 -12.25 0.43 29.35
N ILE A 165 -11.25 0.92 30.10
CA ILE A 165 -11.33 2.19 30.83
C ILE A 165 -11.48 3.37 29.86
N SER A 166 -10.73 3.41 28.75
CA SER A 166 -10.84 4.49 27.76
C SER A 166 -12.22 4.51 27.06
N ARG A 167 -12.80 3.34 26.77
CA ARG A 167 -14.15 3.22 26.21
C ARG A 167 -15.23 3.68 27.21
N ILE A 168 -15.10 3.32 28.49
CA ILE A 168 -16.03 3.73 29.55
C ILE A 168 -15.96 5.23 29.81
N LEU A 169 -14.76 5.81 29.91
CA LEU A 169 -14.58 7.27 30.08
C LEU A 169 -15.00 8.07 28.84
N GLY A 170 -14.81 7.53 27.63
CA GLY A 170 -15.28 8.13 26.38
C GLY A 170 -16.81 8.16 26.28
N GLY A 171 -17.48 7.07 26.68
CA GLY A 171 -18.94 7.00 26.77
C GLY A 171 -19.50 8.01 27.79
N HIS A 172 -18.91 8.05 28.98
CA HIS A 172 -19.35 8.95 30.05
C HIS A 172 -19.13 10.45 29.73
N LYS A 173 -18.12 10.78 28.90
CA LYS A 173 -17.94 12.16 28.39
C LYS A 173 -18.96 12.53 27.32
N LYS A 174 -19.36 11.58 26.46
CA LYS A 174 -20.35 11.82 25.40
C LYS A 174 -21.72 12.08 25.99
N ASP A 175 -22.14 11.27 26.98
CA ASP A 175 -23.42 11.44 27.68
C ASP A 175 -23.49 12.73 28.51
N ARG A 176 -22.37 13.16 29.12
CA ARG A 176 -22.32 14.48 29.80
C ARG A 176 -22.38 15.66 28.84
N SER A 177 -21.87 15.52 27.61
CA SER A 177 -21.86 16.60 26.62
C SER A 177 -23.21 16.76 25.92
N SER A 178 -24.00 15.71 25.75
CA SER A 178 -25.37 15.78 25.22
C SER A 178 -26.34 16.39 26.23
N LYS A 179 -26.15 16.13 27.53
CA LYS A 179 -27.01 16.68 28.60
C LYS A 179 -26.82 18.17 28.90
N ASN A 180 -25.78 18.80 28.35
CA ASN A 180 -25.48 20.24 28.52
C ASN A 180 -25.90 21.09 27.30
N LYS A 181 -26.57 20.50 26.30
CA LYS A 181 -27.03 21.17 25.07
C LYS A 181 -28.55 21.22 24.92
N GLU A 182 -29.30 20.74 25.91
CA GLU A 182 -30.73 21.02 26.13
C GLU A 182 -30.87 22.02 27.28
#